data_AF-A0A5A8DMD0-F1
#
_entry.id   AF-A0A5A8DMD0-F1
#
_cell.length_a   1.000
_cell.length_b   1.000
_cell.length_c   1.000
_cell.angle_alpha   90.00
_cell.angle_beta   90.00
_cell.angle_gamma   90.00
#
_symmetry.space_group_name_H-M   'P 1'
#
loop_
_entity.id
_entity.type
_entity.pdbx_description
1 polymer ?
#
loop_
_entity_poly.entity_id
_entity_poly.type
_entity_poly.pdbx_seq_one_letter_code
_entity_poly.pdbx_strand_id
1 'polypeptide(L)'
;MHRSAAAQDGRLAPSEPPPQGPLDRIADQLNKAIDEVPLATLACFVAFDIGTVLVANSGLYLVGATPSAEFAVAYALSRVIKRFRLPIELMMAAPLARAVPALPRVRVIKLMMPGYERPATMPKVTLDRDALRNPGKTLKAMGALALAVVDKYGLAYNFASRFVGLGIVSGLYAMLAAGVDVQGWLEGIGFGDVGTAAGTFGLAVALTSAVYPATVAATAYAAHPLARAVPLLRRKLGGP
;
A
#
# COMPACT_ATOMS: atom_id res chain seq x y z
N MET A 1 -32.99 -45.57 46.39
CA MET A 1 -33.40 -44.89 45.14
C MET A 1 -32.36 -43.83 44.79
N HIS A 2 -31.32 -44.21 44.07
CA HIS A 2 -30.31 -43.31 43.52
C HIS A 2 -30.79 -42.78 42.17
N ARG A 3 -30.92 -41.45 42.02
CA ARG A 3 -30.98 -40.81 40.70
C ARG A 3 -29.61 -40.21 40.39
N SER A 4 -28.89 -40.87 39.50
CA SER A 4 -27.66 -40.39 38.89
C SER A 4 -28.00 -39.31 37.88
N ALA A 5 -27.50 -38.09 38.09
CA ALA A 5 -27.53 -37.02 37.11
C ALA A 5 -26.45 -37.29 36.06
N ALA A 6 -26.87 -37.70 34.86
CA ALA A 6 -25.99 -37.73 33.70
C ALA A 6 -25.75 -36.28 33.24
N ALA A 7 -24.56 -35.76 33.52
CA ALA A 7 -24.05 -34.53 32.93
C ALA A 7 -23.88 -34.73 31.42
N GLN A 8 -24.67 -34.01 30.61
CA GLN A 8 -24.41 -33.85 29.19
C GLN A 8 -23.19 -32.93 29.03
N ASP A 9 -22.07 -33.53 28.62
CA ASP A 9 -20.83 -32.85 28.27
C ASP A 9 -21.06 -32.04 26.99
N GLY A 10 -21.37 -30.75 27.14
CA GLY A 10 -21.68 -29.80 26.07
C GLY A 10 -20.44 -29.35 25.29
N ARG A 11 -19.69 -30.30 24.72
CA ARG A 11 -18.65 -29.97 23.74
C ARG A 11 -19.32 -29.69 22.40
N LEU A 12 -19.64 -28.42 22.17
CA LEU A 12 -19.93 -27.90 20.85
C LEU A 12 -18.76 -28.30 19.93
N ALA A 13 -19.06 -29.08 18.89
CA ALA A 13 -18.11 -29.34 17.82
C ALA A 13 -17.57 -27.99 17.31
N PRO A 14 -16.27 -27.87 16.98
CA PRO A 14 -15.75 -26.63 16.41
C PRO A 14 -16.56 -26.31 15.16
N SER A 15 -17.33 -25.23 15.23
CA SER A 15 -18.13 -24.75 14.10
C SER A 15 -17.16 -24.50 12.95
N GLU A 16 -17.37 -25.22 11.85
CA GLU A 16 -16.60 -25.07 10.63
C GLU A 16 -16.59 -23.57 10.25
N PRO A 17 -15.41 -22.94 10.06
CA PRO A 17 -15.36 -21.53 9.76
C PRO A 17 -16.15 -21.26 8.48
N PRO A 18 -16.90 -20.16 8.41
CA PRO A 18 -17.74 -19.85 7.25
C PRO A 18 -16.89 -19.86 5.97
N PRO A 19 -17.46 -20.26 4.83
CA PRO A 19 -16.72 -20.39 3.57
C PRO A 19 -16.02 -19.08 3.24
N GLN A 20 -14.69 -19.10 3.30
CA GLN A 20 -13.87 -17.92 3.08
C GLN A 20 -13.90 -17.52 1.61
N GLY A 21 -14.19 -16.24 1.36
CA GLY A 21 -14.13 -15.66 0.03
C GLY A 21 -12.70 -15.63 -0.53
N PRO A 22 -12.52 -15.46 -1.85
CA PRO A 22 -11.19 -15.41 -2.47
C PRO A 22 -10.27 -14.33 -1.88
N LEU A 23 -10.83 -13.17 -1.54
CA LEU A 23 -10.09 -12.07 -0.92
C LEU A 23 -9.66 -12.39 0.51
N ASP A 24 -10.48 -13.14 1.25
CA ASP A 24 -10.14 -13.56 2.60
C ASP A 24 -8.95 -14.53 2.59
N ARG A 25 -8.93 -15.47 1.64
CA ARG A 25 -7.81 -16.40 1.46
C ARG A 25 -6.52 -15.67 1.08
N ILE A 26 -6.60 -14.67 0.19
CA ILE A 26 -5.43 -13.85 -0.18
C ILE A 26 -4.92 -13.09 1.05
N ALA A 27 -5.81 -12.48 1.84
CA ALA A 27 -5.42 -11.75 3.04
C ALA A 27 -4.78 -12.66 4.08
N ASP A 28 -5.35 -13.85 4.31
CA ASP A 28 -4.84 -14.84 5.26
C ASP A 28 -3.49 -15.39 4.80
N GLN A 29 -3.36 -15.74 3.51
CA GLN A 29 -2.12 -16.22 2.92
C GLN A 29 -1.01 -15.15 2.95
N LEU A 30 -1.35 -13.89 2.68
CA LEU A 30 -0.40 -12.79 2.77
C LEU A 30 0.03 -12.55 4.22
N ASN A 31 -0.89 -12.57 5.18
CA ASN A 31 -0.56 -12.49 6.60
C ASN A 31 0.36 -13.63 7.05
N LYS A 32 0.11 -14.85 6.58
CA LYS A 32 0.98 -16.00 6.83
C LYS A 32 2.40 -15.76 6.28
N ALA A 33 2.51 -15.26 5.05
CA ALA A 33 3.78 -14.94 4.44
C ALA A 33 4.52 -13.80 5.18
N ILE A 34 3.80 -12.78 5.64
CA ILE A 34 4.35 -11.69 6.45
C ILE A 34 4.93 -12.22 7.77
N ASP A 35 4.24 -13.16 8.43
CA ASP A 35 4.70 -13.71 9.71
C ASP A 35 5.85 -14.72 9.56
N GLU A 36 5.76 -15.63 8.58
CA GLU A 36 6.72 -16.74 8.45
C GLU A 36 7.97 -16.37 7.64
N VAL A 37 7.84 -15.55 6.60
CA VAL A 37 8.93 -15.23 5.66
C VAL A 37 8.96 -13.73 5.31
N PRO A 38 9.03 -12.82 6.30
CA PRO A 38 8.84 -11.37 6.11
C PRO A 38 9.77 -10.75 5.06
N LEU A 39 11.05 -11.15 5.04
CA LEU A 39 12.02 -10.62 4.08
C LEU A 39 11.72 -11.08 2.65
N ALA A 40 11.32 -12.34 2.45
CA ALA A 40 10.93 -12.85 1.14
C ALA A 40 9.61 -12.20 0.68
N THR A 41 8.67 -11.98 1.60
CA THR A 41 7.42 -11.27 1.32
C THR A 41 7.68 -9.83 0.90
N LEU A 42 8.55 -9.10 1.62
CA LEU A 42 8.96 -7.74 1.24
C LEU A 42 9.66 -7.73 -0.12
N ALA A 43 10.59 -8.65 -0.36
CA ALA A 43 11.30 -8.77 -1.63
C ALA A 43 10.34 -9.06 -2.79
N CYS A 44 9.40 -10.01 -2.63
CA CYS A 44 8.35 -10.28 -3.62
C CYS A 44 7.49 -9.04 -3.88
N PHE A 45 7.06 -8.36 -2.82
CA PHE A 45 6.22 -7.17 -2.93
C PHE A 45 6.92 -6.08 -3.75
N VAL A 46 8.18 -5.77 -3.43
CA VAL A 46 8.99 -4.79 -4.16
C VAL A 46 9.28 -5.24 -5.59
N ALA A 47 9.64 -6.52 -5.79
CA ALA A 47 9.94 -7.05 -7.11
C ALA A 47 8.73 -7.05 -8.03
N PHE A 48 7.55 -7.40 -7.55
CA PHE A 48 6.32 -7.31 -8.35
C PHE A 48 5.90 -5.86 -8.60
N ASP A 49 6.06 -4.96 -7.63
CA ASP A 49 5.73 -3.55 -7.83
C ASP A 49 6.64 -2.90 -8.89
N ILE A 50 7.97 -3.03 -8.74
CA ILE A 50 8.93 -2.52 -9.73
C ILE A 50 8.77 -3.25 -11.07
N GLY A 51 8.63 -4.57 -11.03
CA GLY A 51 8.49 -5.40 -12.23
C GLY A 51 7.27 -5.01 -13.06
N THR A 52 6.12 -4.78 -12.42
CA THR A 52 4.91 -4.32 -13.13
C THR A 52 5.09 -2.92 -13.74
N VAL A 53 5.79 -2.01 -13.06
CA VAL A 53 6.14 -0.70 -13.64
C VAL A 53 7.01 -0.86 -14.86
N LEU A 54 8.06 -1.69 -14.79
CA LEU A 54 8.98 -1.91 -15.91
C LEU A 54 8.30 -2.59 -17.10
N VAL A 55 7.41 -3.56 -16.84
CA VAL A 55 6.61 -4.21 -17.89
C VAL A 55 5.66 -3.21 -18.54
N ALA A 56 4.94 -2.40 -17.75
CA ALA A 56 4.06 -1.36 -18.27
C ALA A 56 4.85 -0.32 -19.10
N ASN A 57 6.00 0.13 -18.59
CA ASN A 57 6.87 1.07 -19.29
C ASN A 57 7.40 0.50 -20.61
N SER A 58 7.87 -0.76 -20.61
CA SER A 58 8.31 -1.44 -21.83
C SER A 58 7.17 -1.62 -22.82
N GLY A 59 5.98 -1.97 -22.34
CA GLY A 59 4.77 -2.06 -23.16
C GLY A 59 4.42 -0.73 -23.83
N LEU A 60 4.51 0.39 -23.11
CA LEU A 60 4.30 1.73 -23.67
C LEU A 60 5.30 2.06 -24.78
N TYR A 61 6.59 1.71 -24.61
CA TYR A 61 7.58 1.88 -25.66
C TYR A 61 7.29 1.00 -26.90
N LEU A 62 6.86 -0.25 -26.69
CA LEU A 62 6.55 -1.17 -27.79
C LEU A 62 5.36 -0.71 -28.63
N VAL A 63 4.36 -0.07 -28.03
CA VAL A 63 3.20 0.47 -28.75
C VAL A 63 3.40 1.92 -29.22
N GLY A 64 4.59 2.51 -29.00
CA GLY A 64 4.90 3.88 -29.38
C GLY A 64 4.10 4.95 -28.62
N ALA A 65 3.60 4.63 -27.42
CA ALA A 65 2.84 5.57 -26.61
C ALA A 65 3.77 6.60 -25.96
N THR A 66 3.76 7.82 -26.50
CA THR A 66 4.43 8.98 -25.90
C THR A 66 3.41 9.81 -25.14
N PRO A 67 3.45 9.84 -23.79
CA PRO A 67 2.59 10.74 -23.05
C PRO A 67 2.93 12.19 -23.34
N SER A 68 1.93 13.06 -23.22
CA SER A 68 2.09 14.48 -23.45
C SER A 68 2.96 15.14 -22.38
N ALA A 69 3.53 16.31 -22.70
CA ALA A 69 4.37 17.05 -21.76
C ALA A 69 3.58 17.46 -20.51
N GLU A 70 2.30 17.79 -20.67
CA GLU A 70 1.37 18.12 -19.59
C GLU A 70 1.20 16.95 -18.63
N PHE A 71 1.17 15.71 -19.13
CA PHE A 71 1.10 14.53 -18.27
C PHE A 71 2.39 14.35 -17.46
N ALA A 72 3.56 14.59 -18.07
CA ALA A 72 4.84 14.52 -17.36
C ALA A 72 4.91 15.55 -16.22
N VAL A 73 4.50 16.79 -16.50
CA VAL A 73 4.39 17.88 -15.51
C VAL A 73 3.39 17.49 -14.41
N ALA A 74 2.19 17.05 -14.78
CA ALA A 74 1.17 16.60 -13.83
C ALA A 74 1.69 15.49 -12.91
N TYR A 75 2.36 14.48 -13.47
CA TYR A 75 2.90 13.36 -12.71
C TYR A 75 3.96 13.83 -11.70
N ALA A 76 4.94 14.58 -12.17
CA ALA A 76 6.05 15.01 -11.34
C ALA A 76 5.60 16.03 -10.28
N LEU A 77 4.66 16.92 -10.62
CA LEU A 77 3.99 17.78 -9.66
C LEU A 77 3.25 16.97 -8.59
N SER A 78 2.56 15.91 -8.98
CA SER A 78 1.83 15.07 -8.05
C SER A 78 2.75 14.58 -6.91
N ARG A 79 4.03 14.28 -7.21
CA ARG A 79 5.01 13.79 -6.23
C ARG A 79 5.32 14.84 -5.16
N VAL A 80 5.31 16.10 -5.54
CA VAL A 80 5.55 17.25 -4.66
C VAL A 80 4.38 17.44 -3.70
N ILE A 81 3.14 17.37 -4.24
CA ILE A 81 1.90 17.51 -3.47
C ILE A 81 1.66 16.28 -2.54
N LYS A 82 2.41 15.18 -2.71
CA LYS A 82 2.25 13.95 -1.94
C LYS A 82 2.19 14.16 -0.43
N ARG A 83 2.90 15.17 0.09
CA ARG A 83 2.93 15.53 1.51
C ARG A 83 1.55 15.91 2.09
N PHE A 84 0.62 16.38 1.26
CA PHE A 84 -0.70 16.84 1.69
C PHE A 84 -1.82 15.84 1.41
N ARG A 85 -1.50 14.64 0.91
CA ARG A 85 -2.52 13.67 0.46
C ARG A 85 -3.15 12.87 1.59
N LEU A 86 -2.48 12.76 2.74
CA LEU A 86 -2.89 11.89 3.83
C LEU A 86 -4.38 12.03 4.23
N PRO A 87 -4.97 13.23 4.36
CA PRO A 87 -6.39 13.37 4.70
C PRO A 87 -7.31 12.75 3.64
N ILE A 88 -6.99 12.94 2.36
CA ILE A 88 -7.78 12.42 1.24
C ILE A 88 -7.64 10.89 1.16
N GLU A 89 -6.43 10.37 1.33
CA GLU A 89 -6.17 8.94 1.39
C GLU A 89 -6.96 8.27 2.52
N LEU A 90 -7.09 8.93 3.66
CA LEU A 90 -7.90 8.46 4.79
C LEU A 90 -9.40 8.48 4.51
N MET A 91 -9.89 9.55 3.88
CA MET A 91 -11.29 9.65 3.46
C MET A 91 -11.67 8.52 2.49
N MET A 92 -10.73 8.03 1.69
CA MET A 92 -10.93 6.90 0.78
C MET A 92 -10.67 5.53 1.44
N ALA A 93 -9.71 5.44 2.35
CA ALA A 93 -9.36 4.17 3.02
C ALA A 93 -10.48 3.67 3.94
N ALA A 94 -11.18 4.58 4.64
CA ALA A 94 -12.26 4.23 5.55
C ALA A 94 -13.47 3.53 4.87
N PRO A 95 -14.08 4.08 3.80
CA PRO A 95 -15.14 3.39 3.09
C PRO A 95 -14.64 2.11 2.42
N LEU A 96 -13.43 2.11 1.87
CA LEU A 96 -12.84 0.91 1.26
C LEU A 96 -12.66 -0.23 2.28
N ALA A 97 -12.21 0.08 3.49
CA ALA A 97 -12.06 -0.91 4.56
C ALA A 97 -13.41 -1.48 5.04
N ARG A 98 -14.49 -0.71 4.93
CA ARG A 98 -15.86 -1.20 5.21
C ARG A 98 -16.39 -2.07 4.08
N ALA A 99 -16.14 -1.68 2.83
CA ALA A 99 -16.59 -2.41 1.65
C ALA A 99 -15.84 -3.74 1.47
N VAL A 100 -14.56 -3.80 1.83
CA VAL A 100 -13.72 -4.98 1.69
C VAL A 100 -13.00 -5.29 3.01
N PRO A 101 -13.66 -5.99 3.96
CA PRO A 101 -13.12 -6.27 5.30
C PRO A 101 -11.83 -7.10 5.31
N ALA A 102 -11.50 -7.79 4.22
CA ALA A 102 -10.24 -8.52 4.07
C ALA A 102 -9.00 -7.59 4.04
N LEU A 103 -9.14 -6.37 3.51
CA LEU A 103 -8.02 -5.45 3.33
C LEU A 103 -7.40 -4.92 4.64
N PRO A 104 -8.17 -4.41 5.63
CA PRO A 104 -7.60 -3.95 6.89
C PRO A 104 -7.07 -5.07 7.78
N ARG A 105 -7.37 -6.35 7.49
CA ARG A 105 -6.83 -7.50 8.23
C ARG A 105 -5.37 -7.79 7.91
N VAL A 106 -4.86 -7.28 6.79
CA VAL A 106 -3.46 -7.52 6.39
C VAL A 106 -2.52 -6.61 7.17
N ARG A 107 -1.58 -7.22 7.90
CA ARG A 107 -0.64 -6.55 8.81
C ARG A 107 0.59 -6.00 8.08
N VAL A 108 0.36 -5.10 7.12
CA VAL A 108 1.41 -4.48 6.29
C VAL A 108 2.49 -3.81 7.13
N ILE A 109 2.13 -3.23 8.28
CA ILE A 109 3.09 -2.57 9.18
C ILE A 109 4.22 -3.50 9.64
N LYS A 110 3.96 -4.82 9.76
CA LYS A 110 5.00 -5.80 10.13
C LYS A 110 6.09 -5.95 9.06
N LEU A 111 5.80 -5.62 7.80
CA LEU A 111 6.82 -5.58 6.74
C LEU A 111 7.76 -4.38 6.88
N MET A 112 7.26 -3.27 7.44
CA MET A 112 8.06 -2.07 7.69
C MET A 112 8.79 -2.13 9.03
N MET A 113 8.17 -2.80 10.01
CA MET A 113 8.66 -2.95 11.37
C MET A 113 8.51 -4.41 11.81
N PRO A 114 9.48 -5.28 11.47
CA PRO A 114 9.48 -6.67 11.91
C PRO A 114 9.40 -6.74 13.44
N GLY A 115 8.48 -7.57 13.97
CA GLY A 115 8.21 -7.65 15.41
C GLY A 115 7.23 -6.61 15.95
N TYR A 116 6.65 -5.75 15.10
CA TYR A 116 5.56 -4.86 15.52
C TYR A 116 4.33 -5.67 15.94
N GLU A 117 3.88 -5.43 17.17
CA GLU A 117 2.59 -5.88 17.66
C GLU A 117 1.61 -4.70 17.73
N ARG A 118 0.40 -4.95 17.25
CA ARG A 118 -0.65 -3.93 17.25
C ARG A 118 -1.02 -3.60 18.70
N PRO A 119 -0.88 -2.33 19.15
CA PRO A 119 -1.27 -1.97 20.49
C PRO A 119 -2.78 -2.15 20.67
N ALA A 120 -3.19 -2.63 21.85
CA ALA A 120 -4.59 -2.85 22.20
C ALA A 120 -5.44 -1.57 22.08
N THR A 121 -4.81 -0.40 22.20
CA THR A 121 -5.43 0.91 22.02
C THR A 121 -4.58 1.76 21.09
N MET A 122 -5.18 2.30 20.04
CA MET A 122 -4.48 3.20 19.13
C MET A 122 -4.06 4.47 19.87
N PRO A 123 -2.78 4.88 19.79
CA PRO A 123 -2.34 6.11 20.44
C PRO A 123 -3.11 7.30 19.86
N LYS A 124 -3.66 8.14 20.73
CA LYS A 124 -4.25 9.42 20.32
C LYS A 124 -3.10 10.32 19.88
N VAL A 125 -2.94 10.48 18.56
CA VAL A 125 -1.99 11.44 18.01
C VAL A 125 -2.65 12.82 18.05
N THR A 126 -2.33 13.60 19.07
CA THR A 126 -2.73 15.01 19.17
C THR A 126 -1.58 15.90 18.68
N LEU A 127 -1.82 16.68 17.64
CA LEU A 127 -0.96 17.80 17.26
C LEU A 127 -1.21 18.93 18.25
N ASP A 128 -0.45 18.95 19.34
CA ASP A 128 -0.49 20.06 20.29
C ASP A 128 0.22 21.31 19.69
N ARG A 129 -0.10 22.50 20.20
CA ARG A 129 0.54 23.78 19.82
C ARG A 129 2.07 23.71 19.98
N ASP A 130 2.55 22.95 20.96
CA ASP A 130 3.98 22.72 21.17
C ASP A 130 4.61 21.79 20.13
N ALA A 131 3.83 20.87 19.55
CA ALA A 131 4.29 20.06 18.44
C ALA A 131 4.43 20.94 17.18
N LEU A 132 3.44 21.81 16.92
CA LEU A 132 3.44 22.74 15.76
C LEU A 132 4.60 23.75 15.80
N ARG A 133 5.06 24.13 16.99
CA ARG A 133 6.22 25.04 17.16
C ARG A 133 7.58 24.36 17.00
N ASN A 134 7.65 23.04 17.04
CA ASN A 134 8.91 22.29 16.93
C ASN A 134 8.87 21.34 15.72
N PRO A 135 9.66 21.59 14.67
CA PRO A 135 9.61 20.80 13.44
C PRO A 135 9.95 19.31 13.68
N GLY A 136 10.83 19.00 14.63
CA GLY A 136 11.17 17.62 14.99
C GLY A 136 10.01 16.88 15.68
N LYS A 137 9.27 17.57 16.56
CA LYS A 137 8.08 16.99 17.21
C LYS A 137 6.92 16.83 16.22
N THR A 138 6.72 17.80 15.32
CA THR A 138 5.74 17.69 14.22
C THR A 138 6.04 16.49 13.32
N LEU A 139 7.29 16.32 12.90
CA LEU A 139 7.69 15.19 12.05
C LEU A 139 7.46 13.84 12.74
N LYS A 140 7.79 13.75 14.04
CA LYS A 140 7.52 12.55 14.85
C LYS A 140 6.03 12.26 14.98
N ALA A 141 5.21 13.28 15.21
CA ALA A 141 3.76 13.14 15.31
C ALA A 141 3.14 12.70 13.97
N MET A 142 3.58 13.29 12.86
CA MET A 142 3.16 12.89 11.50
C MET A 142 3.56 11.44 11.20
N GLY A 143 4.76 11.02 11.58
CA GLY A 143 5.21 9.64 11.45
C GLY A 143 4.37 8.66 12.28
N ALA A 144 4.07 9.01 13.53
CA ALA A 144 3.20 8.20 14.39
C ALA A 144 1.77 8.10 13.82
N LEU A 145 1.24 9.20 13.26
CA LEU A 145 -0.05 9.19 12.59
C LEU A 145 -0.03 8.26 11.37
N ALA A 146 0.98 8.36 10.51
CA ALA A 146 1.11 7.49 9.34
C ALA A 146 1.15 6.01 9.72
N LEU A 147 1.89 5.64 10.77
CA LEU A 147 1.94 4.27 11.28
C LEU A 147 0.58 3.81 11.82
N ALA A 148 -0.09 4.63 12.63
CA ALA A 148 -1.42 4.32 13.16
C ALA A 148 -2.45 4.12 12.03
N VAL A 149 -2.35 4.92 10.96
CA VAL A 149 -3.21 4.80 9.77
C VAL A 149 -2.96 3.50 9.03
N VAL A 150 -1.69 3.16 8.76
CA VAL A 150 -1.32 1.90 8.11
C VAL A 150 -1.74 0.70 8.95
N ASP A 151 -1.58 0.75 10.27
CA ASP A 151 -1.98 -0.33 11.16
C ASP A 151 -3.51 -0.50 11.24
N LYS A 152 -4.26 0.61 11.19
CA LYS A 152 -5.73 0.58 11.24
C LYS A 152 -6.36 0.10 9.93
N TYR A 153 -5.86 0.60 8.80
CA TYR A 153 -6.49 0.39 7.49
C TYR A 153 -5.75 -0.63 6.62
N GLY A 154 -4.53 -1.06 7.01
CA GLY A 154 -3.79 -2.12 6.34
C GLY A 154 -3.64 -1.89 4.84
N LEU A 155 -3.96 -2.91 4.05
CA LEU A 155 -3.96 -2.79 2.60
C LEU A 155 -4.98 -1.80 2.07
N ALA A 156 -6.09 -1.54 2.78
CA ALA A 156 -7.10 -0.58 2.30
C ALA A 156 -6.49 0.81 2.14
N TYR A 157 -5.59 1.21 3.05
CA TYR A 157 -4.83 2.45 2.90
C TYR A 157 -3.90 2.43 1.68
N ASN A 158 -3.19 1.33 1.43
CA ASN A 158 -2.32 1.21 0.25
C ASN A 158 -3.09 1.27 -1.08
N PHE A 159 -4.26 0.65 -1.15
CA PHE A 159 -5.15 0.77 -2.31
C PHE A 159 -5.65 2.21 -2.46
N ALA A 160 -6.17 2.80 -1.39
CA ALA A 160 -6.64 4.18 -1.40
C ALA A 160 -5.55 5.17 -1.83
N SER A 161 -4.33 5.05 -1.30
CA SER A 161 -3.19 5.92 -1.66
C SER A 161 -2.84 5.82 -3.15
N ARG A 162 -2.88 4.63 -3.75
CA ARG A 162 -2.66 4.47 -5.20
C ARG A 162 -3.76 5.15 -6.01
N PHE A 163 -5.03 4.93 -5.70
CA PHE A 163 -6.13 5.54 -6.45
C PHE A 163 -6.23 7.05 -6.26
N VAL A 164 -5.98 7.56 -5.05
CA VAL A 164 -5.89 9.01 -4.79
C VAL A 164 -4.72 9.60 -5.55
N GLY A 165 -3.57 8.92 -5.56
CA GLY A 165 -2.41 9.35 -6.34
C GLY A 165 -2.71 9.44 -7.84
N LEU A 166 -3.38 8.41 -8.40
CA LEU A 166 -3.84 8.41 -9.78
C LEU A 166 -4.84 9.55 -10.04
N GLY A 167 -5.83 9.74 -9.17
CA GLY A 167 -6.82 10.80 -9.29
C GLY A 167 -6.19 12.20 -9.29
N ILE A 168 -5.18 12.43 -8.46
CA ILE A 168 -4.44 13.70 -8.45
C ILE A 168 -3.68 13.91 -9.75
N VAL A 169 -2.95 12.90 -10.25
CA VAL A 169 -2.24 13.01 -11.53
C VAL A 169 -3.23 13.31 -12.66
N SER A 170 -4.34 12.55 -12.74
CA SER A 170 -5.36 12.75 -13.77
C SER A 170 -6.04 14.12 -13.68
N GLY A 171 -6.32 14.61 -12.46
CA GLY A 171 -6.90 15.94 -12.26
C GLY A 171 -5.95 17.07 -12.66
N LEU A 172 -4.68 16.98 -12.28
CA LEU A 172 -3.65 17.93 -12.69
C LEU A 172 -3.47 17.94 -14.21
N TYR A 173 -3.46 16.76 -14.82
CA TYR A 173 -3.39 16.61 -16.27
C TYR A 173 -4.61 17.24 -16.96
N ALA A 174 -5.82 16.99 -16.46
CA ALA A 174 -7.04 17.57 -17.02
C ALA A 174 -7.06 19.10 -16.92
N MET A 175 -6.57 19.67 -15.81
CA MET A 175 -6.44 21.12 -15.65
C MET A 175 -5.41 21.71 -16.62
N LEU A 176 -4.23 21.10 -16.75
CA LEU A 176 -3.22 21.53 -17.73
C LEU A 176 -3.75 21.42 -19.18
N ALA A 177 -4.45 20.33 -19.50
CA ALA A 177 -5.07 20.14 -20.81
C ALA A 177 -6.18 21.16 -21.10
N ALA A 178 -6.84 21.69 -20.07
CA ALA A 178 -7.81 22.78 -20.17
C ALA A 178 -7.16 24.18 -20.24
N GLY A 179 -5.82 24.27 -20.26
CA GLY A 179 -5.09 25.53 -20.31
C GLY A 179 -5.00 26.26 -18.97
N VAL A 180 -5.28 25.58 -17.86
CA VAL A 180 -5.10 26.15 -16.51
C VAL A 180 -3.60 26.26 -16.23
N ASP A 181 -3.15 27.45 -15.85
CA ASP A 181 -1.77 27.69 -15.40
C ASP A 181 -1.53 27.09 -14.01
N VAL A 182 -1.39 25.76 -13.98
CA VAL A 182 -1.03 25.02 -12.77
C VAL A 182 0.39 25.40 -12.33
N GLN A 183 1.29 25.77 -13.25
CA GLN A 183 2.67 26.15 -12.93
C GLN A 183 2.73 27.44 -12.10
N GLY A 184 1.98 28.47 -12.48
CA GLY A 184 1.87 29.71 -11.70
C GLY A 184 1.32 29.50 -10.28
N TRP A 185 0.39 28.55 -10.09
CA TRP A 185 -0.10 28.20 -8.74
C TRP A 185 0.98 27.57 -7.86
N LEU A 186 1.92 26.83 -8.47
CA LEU A 186 2.98 26.11 -7.77
C LEU A 186 4.14 26.99 -7.38
N GLU A 187 4.52 27.89 -8.29
CA GLU A 187 5.51 28.92 -8.01
C GLU A 187 5.02 29.78 -6.83
N GLY A 188 3.72 30.09 -6.79
CA GLY A 188 3.07 30.79 -5.68
C GLY A 188 3.13 30.07 -4.33
N ILE A 189 3.35 28.75 -4.30
CA ILE A 189 3.50 27.94 -3.08
C ILE A 189 4.92 27.38 -2.88
N GLY A 190 5.90 27.85 -3.67
CA GLY A 190 7.33 27.54 -3.50
C GLY A 190 7.83 26.27 -4.19
N PHE A 191 7.14 25.80 -5.24
CA PHE A 191 7.57 24.65 -6.04
C PHE A 191 7.92 25.08 -7.47
N GLY A 192 9.19 24.91 -7.88
CA GLY A 192 9.73 25.34 -9.18
C GLY A 192 9.76 24.25 -10.27
N ASP A 193 10.46 24.56 -11.37
CA ASP A 193 10.47 23.82 -12.65
C ASP A 193 10.53 22.30 -12.53
N VAL A 194 9.48 21.66 -13.04
CA VAL A 194 9.24 20.23 -12.94
C VAL A 194 9.58 19.56 -14.28
N GLY A 195 10.75 18.92 -14.35
CA GLY A 195 11.38 18.46 -15.60
C GLY A 195 10.68 17.35 -16.40
N THR A 196 11.08 17.25 -17.67
CA THR A 196 10.49 16.45 -18.77
C THR A 196 10.78 14.94 -18.75
N ALA A 197 11.64 14.44 -17.86
CA ALA A 197 12.01 13.01 -17.81
C ALA A 197 10.92 12.08 -17.23
N ALA A 198 9.76 12.63 -16.85
CA ALA A 198 8.77 11.94 -16.01
C ALA A 198 7.57 11.33 -16.77
N GLY A 199 7.42 11.57 -18.07
CA GLY A 199 6.22 11.23 -18.83
C GLY A 199 5.93 9.72 -18.89
N THR A 200 6.71 8.97 -19.68
CA THR A 200 6.44 7.55 -19.97
C THR A 200 6.52 6.69 -18.72
N PHE A 201 7.54 6.93 -17.88
CA PHE A 201 7.67 6.25 -16.60
C PHE A 201 6.52 6.61 -15.65
N GLY A 202 6.10 7.88 -15.62
CA GLY A 202 4.96 8.32 -14.82
C GLY A 202 3.65 7.67 -15.25
N LEU A 203 3.45 7.51 -16.56
CA LEU A 203 2.27 6.85 -17.11
C LEU A 203 2.29 5.35 -16.77
N ALA A 204 3.45 4.70 -16.88
CA ALA A 204 3.63 3.32 -16.44
C ALA A 204 3.25 3.15 -14.97
N VAL A 205 3.76 4.01 -14.09
CA VAL A 205 3.41 4.01 -12.65
C VAL A 205 1.91 4.24 -12.45
N ALA A 206 1.29 5.18 -13.17
CA ALA A 206 -0.15 5.41 -13.08
C ALA A 206 -0.95 4.15 -13.44
N LEU A 207 -0.58 3.47 -14.54
CA LEU A 207 -1.21 2.23 -15.00
C LEU A 207 -1.07 1.08 -14.00
N THR A 208 0.04 1.02 -13.25
CA THR A 208 0.23 -0.06 -12.24
C THR A 208 -0.82 -0.05 -11.13
N SER A 209 -1.51 1.07 -10.90
CA SER A 209 -2.58 1.15 -9.92
C SER A 209 -3.71 0.16 -10.20
N ALA A 210 -4.02 -0.10 -11.48
CA ALA A 210 -5.07 -1.03 -11.88
C ALA A 210 -4.69 -2.50 -11.64
N VAL A 211 -3.39 -2.84 -11.75
CA VAL A 211 -2.88 -4.20 -11.54
C VAL A 211 -2.40 -4.45 -10.11
N TYR A 212 -2.44 -3.43 -9.25
CA TYR A 212 -2.01 -3.56 -7.87
C TYR A 212 -2.70 -4.71 -7.09
N PRO A 213 -4.02 -4.97 -7.22
CA PRO A 213 -4.62 -6.15 -6.59
C PRO A 213 -3.94 -7.48 -7.00
N ALA A 214 -3.56 -7.59 -8.27
CA ALA A 214 -2.85 -8.77 -8.77
C ALA A 214 -1.44 -8.86 -8.18
N THR A 215 -0.71 -7.74 -8.01
CA THR A 215 0.61 -7.75 -7.36
C THR A 215 0.56 -8.20 -5.90
N VAL A 216 -0.48 -7.80 -5.17
CA VAL A 216 -0.73 -8.23 -3.78
C VAL A 216 -1.01 -9.73 -3.74
N ALA A 217 -1.89 -10.22 -4.62
CA ALA A 217 -2.20 -11.64 -4.72
C ALA A 217 -0.96 -12.46 -5.11
N ALA A 218 -0.18 -12.02 -6.10
CA ALA A 218 1.05 -12.67 -6.51
C ALA A 218 2.06 -12.73 -5.37
N THR A 219 2.21 -11.65 -4.59
CA THR A 219 3.06 -11.62 -3.40
C THR A 219 2.65 -12.68 -2.38
N ALA A 220 1.35 -12.79 -2.11
CA ALA A 220 0.82 -13.75 -1.12
C ALA A 220 1.23 -15.20 -1.44
N TYR A 221 1.23 -15.57 -2.73
CA TYR A 221 1.55 -16.94 -3.16
C TYR A 221 3.02 -17.18 -3.51
N ALA A 222 3.77 -16.15 -3.92
CA ALA A 222 5.15 -16.30 -4.36
C ALA A 222 6.19 -16.23 -3.23
N ALA A 223 5.84 -15.61 -2.09
CA ALA A 223 6.78 -15.38 -1.00
C ALA A 223 7.40 -16.67 -0.42
N HIS A 224 6.59 -17.70 -0.14
CA HIS A 224 7.09 -18.98 0.38
C HIS A 224 7.93 -19.76 -0.63
N PRO A 225 7.52 -19.92 -1.91
CA PRO A 225 8.39 -20.49 -2.93
C PRO A 225 9.74 -19.77 -3.04
N LEU A 226 9.75 -18.43 -3.04
CA LEU A 226 10.98 -17.64 -3.08
C LEU A 226 11.87 -17.94 -1.88
N ALA A 227 11.31 -17.92 -0.66
CA ALA A 227 12.05 -18.22 0.56
C ALA A 227 12.71 -19.61 0.54
N ARG A 228 12.04 -20.61 -0.06
CA ARG A 228 12.61 -21.97 -0.24
C ARG A 228 13.68 -22.03 -1.32
N ALA A 229 13.56 -21.23 -2.38
CA ALA A 229 14.50 -21.21 -3.49
C ALA A 229 15.82 -20.51 -3.14
N VAL A 230 15.79 -19.47 -2.29
CA VAL A 230 16.98 -18.66 -1.95
C VAL A 230 18.14 -19.51 -1.39
N PRO A 231 17.96 -20.42 -0.41
CA PRO A 231 19.03 -21.29 0.06
C PRO A 231 19.59 -22.22 -1.03
N LEU A 232 18.75 -22.70 -1.94
CA LEU A 232 19.16 -23.59 -3.03
C LEU A 232 20.01 -22.84 -4.07
N LEU A 233 19.63 -21.62 -4.39
CA LEU A 233 20.38 -20.73 -5.28
C LEU A 233 21.72 -20.34 -4.66
N ARG A 234 21.74 -20.00 -3.36
CA ARG A 234 22.96 -19.68 -2.63
C ARG A 234 23.97 -20.83 -2.65
N ARG A 235 23.51 -22.08 -2.47
CA ARG A 235 24.36 -23.28 -2.57
C ARG A 235 24.91 -23.50 -3.97
N LYS A 236 24.11 -23.25 -5.02
CA LYS A 236 24.56 -23.39 -6.43
C LYS A 236 25.55 -22.32 -6.86
N LEU A 237 25.47 -21.12 -6.30
CA LEU A 237 26.31 -19.98 -6.65
C LEU A 237 27.61 -19.90 -5.83
N GLY A 238 27.95 -20.94 -5.06
CA GLY A 238 29.20 -20.98 -4.28
C GLY A 238 29.23 -20.01 -3.09
N GLY A 239 28.07 -19.54 -2.63
CA GLY A 239 28.01 -18.79 -1.38
C GLY A 239 28.26 -19.71 -0.18
N PRO A 240 28.86 -19.21 0.92
CA PRO A 240 29.03 -20.00 2.15
C PRO A 240 27.69 -20.48 2.68
#